data_AF-A0AAD9J4X1-F1
#
_entry.id   AF-A0AAD9J4X1-F1
#
_cell.length_a   1.000
_cell.length_b   1.000
_cell.length_c   1.000
_cell.angle_alpha   90.00
_cell.angle_beta   90.00
_cell.angle_gamma   90.00
#
_symmetry.space_group_name_H-M   'P 1'
#
loop_
_entity.id
_entity.type
_entity.pdbx_description
1 polymer ?
#
loop_
_entity_poly.entity_id
_entity_poly.type
_entity_poly.pdbx_seq_one_letter_code
_entity_poly.pdbx_strand_id
1 'polypeptide(L)'
;MSIRTQRCVTPNFPELLLLDATYKLDDMRVLLYVLVVVDGNGESVVIALWITGNEEWATISALMEIFIKYNDPANIKCVMADKDMTDRDVI
;
A
#
# COMPACT_ATOMS: atom_id res chain seq x y z
N MET A 1 19.97 -9.66 -2.16
CA MET A 1 18.54 -9.95 -2.36
C MET A 1 17.97 -8.85 -3.26
N SER A 2 17.81 -9.13 -4.55
CA SER A 2 17.37 -8.11 -5.53
C SER A 2 15.85 -8.01 -5.45
N ILE A 3 15.35 -6.93 -4.87
CA ILE A 3 13.93 -6.59 -4.89
C ILE A 3 13.66 -6.18 -6.34
N ARG A 4 13.13 -7.11 -7.16
CA ARG A 4 12.68 -6.78 -8.52
C ARG A 4 11.48 -5.84 -8.38
N THR A 5 11.72 -4.56 -8.63
CA THR A 5 10.68 -3.52 -8.68
C THR A 5 9.72 -3.87 -9.83
N GLN A 6 8.44 -4.09 -9.53
CA GLN A 6 7.38 -4.21 -10.55
C GLN A 6 7.20 -2.85 -11.24
N ARG A 7 8.09 -2.55 -12.19
CA ARG A 7 8.17 -1.26 -12.87
C ARG A 7 7.13 -1.07 -13.98
N CYS A 8 6.14 -1.96 -14.14
CA CYS A 8 5.26 -1.93 -15.32
C CYS A 8 3.82 -2.40 -15.13
N VAL A 9 3.24 -2.28 -13.94
CA VAL A 9 1.81 -2.59 -13.82
C VAL A 9 1.01 -1.34 -14.16
N THR A 10 0.56 -1.28 -15.41
CA THR A 10 -0.27 -0.27 -16.09
C THR A 10 0.44 1.01 -16.56
N PRO A 11 0.65 1.19 -17.88
CA PRO A 11 0.99 2.50 -18.47
C PRO A 11 -0.19 3.50 -18.41
N ASN A 12 -1.40 3.02 -18.10
CA ASN A 12 -2.59 3.82 -17.86
C ASN A 12 -2.98 3.74 -16.38
N PHE A 13 -2.28 4.55 -15.59
CA PHE A 13 -2.74 5.24 -14.40
C PHE A 13 -3.80 4.56 -13.50
N PRO A 14 -3.40 4.12 -12.31
CA PRO A 14 -4.36 3.72 -11.30
C PRO A 14 -4.94 4.92 -10.59
N GLU A 15 -6.26 5.04 -10.62
CA GLU A 15 -6.98 6.14 -9.98
C GLU A 15 -7.17 5.92 -8.48
N LEU A 16 -7.21 4.64 -8.06
CA LEU A 16 -7.49 4.23 -6.69
C LEU A 16 -6.37 3.34 -6.15
N LEU A 17 -5.81 3.74 -5.01
CA LEU A 17 -4.91 2.93 -4.20
C LEU A 17 -5.69 2.39 -3.00
N LEU A 18 -5.76 1.07 -2.89
CA LEU A 18 -6.35 0.36 -1.75
C LEU A 18 -5.23 -0.11 -0.82
N LEU A 19 -5.37 0.22 0.47
CA LEU A 19 -4.48 -0.21 1.54
C LEU A 19 -5.27 -1.09 2.51
N ASP A 20 -4.94 -2.37 2.58
CA ASP A 20 -5.56 -3.28 3.55
C ASP A 20 -4.51 -4.00 4.40
N ALA A 21 -4.76 -4.09 5.69
CA ALA A 21 -3.93 -4.83 6.62
C ALA A 21 -4.58 -6.20 6.84
N THR A 22 -3.91 -7.25 6.38
CA THR A 22 -4.34 -8.62 6.68
C THR A 22 -4.00 -8.99 8.13
N TYR A 23 -4.81 -9.89 8.70
CA TYR A 23 -4.67 -10.38 10.07
C TYR A 23 -3.23 -10.77 10.41
N LYS A 24 -2.88 -10.60 11.69
CA LYS A 24 -1.57 -10.97 12.27
C LYS A 24 -1.25 -12.44 11.95
N LEU A 25 -0.34 -12.66 11.00
CA LEU A 25 -0.09 -13.97 10.40
C LEU A 25 0.73 -14.92 11.30
N ASP A 26 1.26 -14.42 12.43
CA ASP A 26 2.23 -15.16 13.26
C ASP A 26 2.12 -14.78 14.75
N ASP A 27 2.64 -15.64 15.64
CA ASP A 27 2.67 -15.42 17.11
C ASP A 27 3.39 -14.12 17.51
N MET A 28 4.24 -13.60 16.61
CA MET A 28 4.92 -12.31 16.73
C MET A 28 4.03 -11.09 16.46
N ARG A 29 2.74 -11.26 16.15
CA ARG A 29 1.76 -10.18 15.92
C ARG A 29 2.13 -9.22 14.79
N VAL A 30 2.85 -9.73 13.79
CA VAL A 30 3.30 -8.96 12.62
C VAL A 30 2.15 -8.78 11.63
N LEU A 31 2.05 -7.59 11.06
CA LEU A 31 0.98 -7.21 10.14
C LEU A 31 1.49 -7.23 8.71
N LEU A 32 0.67 -7.77 7.82
CA LEU A 32 0.94 -7.76 6.38
C LEU A 32 -0.02 -6.80 5.71
N TYR A 33 0.50 -5.69 5.22
CA TYR A 33 -0.22 -4.76 4.37
C TYR A 33 -0.15 -5.23 2.92
N VAL A 34 -1.31 -5.24 2.27
CA VAL A 34 -1.46 -5.52 0.84
C VAL A 34 -1.87 -4.22 0.17
N LEU A 35 -1.07 -3.81 -0.81
CA LEU A 35 -1.36 -2.62 -1.62
C LEU A 35 -1.90 -3.09 -2.95
N VAL A 36 -3.13 -2.69 -3.23
CA VAL A 36 -3.81 -2.99 -4.49
C VAL A 36 -4.11 -1.69 -5.20
N VAL A 37 -3.78 -1.66 -6.47
CA VAL A 37 -4.10 -0.56 -7.35
C VAL A 37 -5.31 -0.97 -8.20
N VAL A 38 -6.23 -0.03 -8.44
CA VAL A 38 -7.35 -0.20 -9.38
C VAL A 38 -7.27 0.87 -10.46
N ASP A 39 -7.35 0.44 -11.72
CA ASP A 39 -7.34 1.34 -12.88
C ASP A 39 -8.73 1.86 -13.25
N GLY A 40 -8.80 2.78 -14.23
CA GLY A 40 -10.07 3.35 -14.70
C GLY A 40 -11.00 2.36 -15.42
N ASN A 41 -10.51 1.16 -15.77
CA ASN A 41 -11.33 0.06 -16.29
C ASN A 41 -11.84 -0.87 -15.17
N GLY A 42 -11.46 -0.62 -13.92
CA GLY A 42 -11.80 -1.47 -12.77
C GLY A 42 -10.93 -2.72 -12.64
N GLU A 43 -9.84 -2.82 -13.40
CA GLU A 43 -8.87 -3.91 -13.25
C GLU A 43 -7.98 -3.63 -12.02
N SER A 44 -7.73 -4.68 -11.22
CA SER A 44 -6.98 -4.55 -9.99
C SER A 44 -5.70 -5.40 -9.99
N VAL A 45 -4.62 -4.84 -9.45
CA VAL A 45 -3.34 -5.53 -9.34
C VAL A 45 -2.66 -5.23 -8.01
N VAL A 46 -2.12 -6.28 -7.38
CA VAL A 46 -1.26 -6.17 -6.20
C VAL A 46 0.09 -5.60 -6.63
N ILE A 47 0.46 -4.45 -6.05
CA ILE A 47 1.66 -3.69 -6.41
C ILE A 47 2.73 -3.71 -5.33
N ALA A 48 2.35 -3.94 -4.07
CA ALA A 48 3.28 -4.08 -2.96
C ALA A 48 2.70 -4.92 -1.82
N LEU A 49 3.62 -5.52 -1.07
CA LEU A 49 3.36 -6.23 0.18
C LEU A 49 4.33 -5.68 1.23
N TRP A 50 3.82 -5.23 2.36
CA TRP A 50 4.64 -4.74 3.47
C TRP A 50 4.41 -5.53 4.73
N ILE A 51 5.51 -5.91 5.38
CA ILE A 51 5.47 -6.58 6.67
C ILE A 51 5.92 -5.57 7.70
N THR A 52 5.06 -5.28 8.69
CA THR A 52 5.36 -4.33 9.75
C THR A 52 5.07 -4.92 11.13
N GLY A 53 5.92 -4.58 12.10
CA GLY A 53 5.72 -4.94 13.51
C GLY A 53 4.73 -4.03 14.24
N ASN A 54 4.42 -2.85 13.70
CA ASN A 54 3.48 -1.90 14.29
C ASN A 54 2.71 -1.09 13.21
N GLU A 55 1.60 -0.48 13.60
CA GLU A 55 0.74 0.37 12.74
C GLU A 55 0.83 1.83 13.17
N GLU A 56 1.99 2.25 13.67
CA GLU A 56 2.19 3.63 14.08
C GLU A 56 2.30 4.54 12.84
N TRP A 57 1.83 5.78 12.96
CA TRP A 57 1.90 6.79 11.92
C TRP A 57 3.29 6.90 11.27
N ALA A 58 4.36 6.88 12.06
CA ALA A 58 5.73 6.98 11.55
C ALA A 58 6.09 5.81 10.62
N THR A 59 5.64 4.59 10.94
CA THR A 59 5.93 3.40 10.15
C THR A 59 5.15 3.41 8.85
N ILE A 60 3.85 3.71 8.90
CA ILE A 60 3.03 3.76 7.69
C ILE A 60 3.43 4.93 6.79
N SER A 61 3.78 6.08 7.37
CA SER A 61 4.32 7.23 6.62
C SER A 61 5.60 6.85 5.89
N ALA A 62 6.54 6.17 6.56
CA ALA A 62 7.78 5.72 5.93
C ALA A 62 7.52 4.71 4.80
N LEU A 63 6.55 3.81 4.95
CA LEU A 63 6.17 2.88 3.89
C LEU A 63 5.55 3.60 2.69
N MET A 64 4.69 4.59 2.93
CA MET A 64 4.11 5.44 1.89
C MET A 64 5.15 6.30 1.18
N GLU A 65 6.14 6.84 1.90
CA GLU A 65 7.28 7.55 1.31
C GLU A 65 8.12 6.63 0.42
N ILE A 66 8.35 5.38 0.85
CA ILE A 66 9.01 4.36 0.03
C ILE A 66 8.18 4.09 -1.23
N PHE A 67 6.86 3.93 -1.09
CA PHE A 67 5.98 3.74 -2.25
C PHE A 67 6.12 4.88 -3.27
N ILE A 68 6.02 6.14 -2.81
CA ILE A 68 6.12 7.35 -3.64
C ILE A 68 7.53 7.49 -4.24
N LYS A 69 8.57 7.08 -3.53
CA LYS A 69 9.95 7.15 -4.04
C LYS A 69 10.19 6.20 -5.21
N TYR A 70 9.54 5.04 -5.21
CA TYR A 70 9.77 4.00 -6.22
C TYR A 70 8.69 3.93 -7.31
N ASN A 71 7.58 4.64 -7.15
CA ASN A 71 6.46 4.68 -8.09
C ASN A 71 6.10 6.13 -8.41
N ASP A 72 5.42 6.39 -9.53
CA ASP A 72 4.89 7.72 -9.84
C ASP A 72 3.47 7.86 -9.28
N PRO A 73 3.25 8.62 -8.19
CA PRO A 73 1.93 8.74 -7.58
C PRO A 73 1.03 9.76 -8.32
N ALA A 74 1.52 10.46 -9.35
CA ALA A 74 0.85 11.62 -9.94
C ALA A 74 -0.60 11.39 -10.42
N ASN A 75 -0.98 10.12 -10.61
CA ASN A 75 -2.26 9.74 -11.17
C ASN A 75 -3.18 9.04 -10.17
N ILE A 76 -2.71 8.78 -8.95
CA ILE A 76 -3.55 8.31 -7.85
C ILE A 76 -4.45 9.47 -7.43
N LYS A 77 -5.77 9.28 -7.58
CA LYS A 77 -6.80 10.26 -7.22
C LYS A 77 -7.37 10.03 -5.83
N CYS A 78 -7.35 8.79 -5.38
CA CYS A 78 -7.89 8.39 -4.10
C CYS A 78 -7.02 7.32 -3.46
N VAL A 79 -6.77 7.48 -2.16
CA VAL A 79 -6.26 6.42 -1.29
C VAL A 79 -7.41 6.00 -0.40
N MET A 80 -7.75 4.72 -0.42
CA MET A 80 -8.75 4.13 0.45
C MET A 80 -8.04 3.12 1.36
N ALA A 81 -8.26 3.27 2.65
CA ALA A 81 -7.72 2.40 3.67
C ALA A 81 -8.80 2.00 4.66
N ASP A 82 -8.54 0.98 5.45
CA ASP A 82 -9.44 0.57 6.53
C ASP A 82 -9.66 1.70 7.55
N LYS A 83 -10.86 1.76 8.13
CA LYS A 83 -11.28 2.81 9.06
C LYS A 83 -10.33 2.95 10.24
N ASP A 84 -9.79 1.84 10.72
CA ASP A 84 -8.85 1.81 11.84
C ASP A 84 -7.59 2.64 11.59
N MET A 85 -7.22 2.87 10.32
CA MET A 85 -6.07 3.71 9.97
C MET A 85 -6.38 5.21 10.15
N THR A 86 -7.63 5.62 9.88
CA THR A 86 -8.10 6.99 10.13
C THR A 86 -8.29 7.25 11.62
N ASP A 87 -8.89 6.30 12.34
CA ASP A 87 -9.13 6.43 13.79
C ASP A 87 -7.82 6.51 14.61
N ARG A 88 -6.71 6.02 14.04
CA ARG A 88 -5.37 6.04 14.65
C ARG A 88 -4.46 7.15 14.11
N ASP A 89 -5.01 8.04 13.26
CA ASP A 89 -4.33 9.20 12.67
C ASP A 89 -3.08 8.80 11.86
N VAL A 90 -3.21 7.75 11.04
CA VAL A 90 -2.09 7.04 10.38
C VAL A 90 -1.97 7.40 8.89
N ILE A 91 -3.07 7.87 8.26
CA ILE A 91 -3.18 8.20 6.82
C ILE A 91 -4.13 9.38 6.64
#